data_AF-K0S078-F1
#
_entry.id   AF-K0S078-F1
#
_cell.length_a   1.000
_cell.length_b   1.000
_cell.length_c   1.000
_cell.angle_alpha   90.00
_cell.angle_beta   90.00
_cell.angle_gamma   90.00
#
_symmetry.space_group_name_H-M   'P 1'
#
loop_
_entity.id
_entity.type
_entity.pdbx_description
1 polymer ?
#
loop_
_entity_poly.entity_id
_entity_poly.type
_entity_poly.pdbx_seq_one_letter_code
_entity_poly.pdbx_strand_id
1 'polypeptide(L)'
;GLEIIGADAFLYCEALQQVTLPSSVTKLGDCAFQGCSSLTKVEFNEGMQIIADLYAFRFCSALRSVTIPSSVTTLGHQTFANCTNLSEVILLGGGRLLNEKFLDRGLFSGQGVLNHRRLNAMVGLKNSDKAHEFAFCGCPLTAIKVSVPGLSDRMARLPQECRPSIEGRIREVSRLELAQNGTILACFPIVIRAPEDEFGQNTIHVQDTDNQTAESLHQVLRLISFHELKESSILIELAVWKSRLFEDQARADCRTSVPGPAKSLIMEYCGFTGFLEPAIEG
;
A
#
# COMPACT_ATOMS: atom_id res chain seq x y z
N GLY A 1 9.18 29.34 -6.93
CA GLY A 1 7.85 28.94 -7.46
C GLY A 1 6.81 29.17 -6.40
N LEU A 2 5.53 28.84 -6.62
CA LEU A 2 4.53 28.85 -5.54
C LEU A 2 4.82 27.67 -4.60
N GLU A 3 5.26 27.95 -3.38
CA GLU A 3 5.68 26.91 -2.42
C GLU A 3 4.60 26.57 -1.40
N ILE A 4 3.77 27.54 -1.05
CA ILE A 4 2.74 27.41 0.00
C ILE A 4 1.43 27.97 -0.55
N ILE A 5 0.35 27.20 -0.40
CA ILE A 5 -1.00 27.75 -0.50
C ILE A 5 -1.35 28.28 0.89
N GLY A 6 -1.62 29.58 0.99
CA GLY A 6 -1.87 30.25 2.27
C GLY A 6 -3.07 29.69 3.04
N ALA A 7 -3.13 30.02 4.32
CA ALA A 7 -4.31 29.74 5.12
C ALA A 7 -5.55 30.41 4.50
N ASP A 8 -6.69 29.73 4.57
CA ASP A 8 -7.98 30.18 4.06
C ASP A 8 -8.03 30.55 2.55
N ALA A 9 -7.00 30.23 1.76
CA ALA A 9 -6.84 30.74 0.39
C ALA A 9 -8.04 30.45 -0.53
N PHE A 10 -8.70 29.32 -0.34
CA PHE A 10 -9.92 28.90 -1.05
C PHE A 10 -11.03 28.51 -0.07
N LEU A 11 -11.06 29.11 1.11
CA LEU A 11 -12.10 28.86 2.11
C LEU A 11 -13.49 29.16 1.54
N TYR A 12 -14.43 28.22 1.68
CA TYR A 12 -15.81 28.29 1.17
C TYR A 12 -15.94 28.60 -0.33
N CYS A 13 -14.98 28.17 -1.15
CA CYS A 13 -15.11 28.21 -2.61
C CYS A 13 -16.10 27.13 -3.10
N GLU A 14 -17.40 27.35 -2.89
CA GLU A 14 -18.45 26.36 -3.17
C GLU A 14 -18.56 25.94 -4.64
N ALA A 15 -18.07 26.76 -5.58
CA ALA A 15 -18.05 26.44 -7.01
C ALA A 15 -16.79 25.66 -7.45
N LEU A 16 -15.79 25.51 -6.59
CA LEU A 16 -14.53 24.86 -6.93
C LEU A 16 -14.74 23.34 -7.04
N GLN A 17 -14.57 22.80 -8.25
CA GLN A 17 -14.84 21.39 -8.53
C GLN A 17 -13.59 20.50 -8.50
N GLN A 18 -12.44 21.05 -8.90
CA GLN A 18 -11.19 20.30 -9.05
C GLN A 18 -10.01 21.18 -8.68
N VAL A 19 -9.00 20.57 -8.04
CA VAL A 19 -7.74 21.22 -7.69
C VAL A 19 -6.59 20.33 -8.14
N THR A 20 -5.67 20.90 -8.92
CA THR A 20 -4.38 20.26 -9.25
C THR A 20 -3.27 21.12 -8.67
N LEU A 21 -2.50 20.56 -7.74
CA LEU A 21 -1.46 21.30 -7.04
C LEU A 21 -0.17 21.31 -7.87
N PRO A 22 0.42 22.47 -8.17
CA PRO A 22 1.65 22.55 -8.95
C PRO A 22 2.81 21.91 -8.17
N SER A 23 3.79 21.35 -8.89
CA SER A 23 4.89 20.57 -8.31
C SER A 23 5.78 21.32 -7.30
N SER A 24 5.75 22.65 -7.32
CA SER A 24 6.50 23.47 -6.36
C SER A 24 5.83 23.60 -4.99
N VAL A 25 4.53 23.26 -4.86
CA VAL A 25 3.80 23.41 -3.59
C VAL A 25 4.15 22.27 -2.65
N THR A 26 4.70 22.59 -1.48
CA THR A 26 5.15 21.61 -0.48
C THR A 26 4.27 21.58 0.77
N LYS A 27 3.53 22.67 1.05
CA LYS A 27 2.64 22.82 2.20
C LYS A 27 1.33 23.52 1.85
N LEU A 28 0.24 23.07 2.47
CA LEU A 28 -1.03 23.80 2.53
C LEU A 28 -1.15 24.52 3.88
N GLY A 29 -1.70 25.73 3.86
CA GLY A 29 -2.09 26.46 5.06
C GLY A 29 -3.36 25.90 5.68
N ASP A 30 -3.62 26.31 6.91
CA ASP A 30 -4.81 25.88 7.64
C ASP A 30 -6.09 26.31 6.90
N CYS A 31 -7.08 25.42 6.89
CA CYS A 31 -8.38 25.64 6.26
C CYS A 31 -8.31 26.01 4.76
N ALA A 32 -7.18 25.78 4.07
CA ALA A 32 -6.93 26.28 2.72
C ALA A 32 -8.04 26.00 1.70
N PHE A 33 -8.75 24.87 1.81
CA PHE A 33 -9.88 24.48 0.98
C PHE A 33 -11.11 24.08 1.81
N GLN A 34 -11.20 24.50 3.08
CA GLN A 34 -12.33 24.14 3.93
C GLN A 34 -13.64 24.66 3.31
N GLY A 35 -14.69 23.83 3.34
CA GLY A 35 -16.02 24.20 2.86
C GLY A 35 -16.16 24.29 1.33
N CYS A 36 -15.17 23.82 0.55
CA CYS A 36 -15.33 23.65 -0.89
C CYS A 36 -16.28 22.47 -1.19
N SER A 37 -17.58 22.68 -0.97
CA SER A 37 -18.60 21.64 -0.99
C SER A 37 -18.75 20.92 -2.34
N SER A 38 -18.45 21.60 -3.46
CA SER A 38 -18.46 21.00 -4.80
C SER A 38 -17.13 20.34 -5.21
N LEU A 39 -16.11 20.33 -4.35
CA LEU A 39 -14.80 19.79 -4.69
C LEU A 39 -14.87 18.27 -4.82
N THR A 40 -14.81 17.79 -6.07
CA THR A 40 -14.90 16.37 -6.41
C THR A 40 -13.56 15.68 -6.53
N LYS A 41 -12.49 16.43 -6.84
CA LYS A 41 -11.17 15.88 -7.14
C LYS A 41 -10.04 16.80 -6.65
N VAL A 42 -9.07 16.20 -5.97
CA VAL A 42 -7.83 16.86 -5.57
C VAL A 42 -6.66 16.00 -6.03
N GLU A 43 -5.78 16.59 -6.84
CA GLU A 43 -4.54 15.98 -7.29
C GLU A 43 -3.37 16.63 -6.54
N PHE A 44 -2.77 15.84 -5.65
CA PHE A 44 -1.56 16.21 -4.94
C PHE A 44 -0.32 15.95 -5.80
N ASN A 45 0.75 16.70 -5.58
CA ASN A 45 2.04 16.46 -6.21
C ASN A 45 2.93 15.55 -5.35
N GLU A 46 3.92 14.90 -5.96
CA GLU A 46 4.92 14.05 -5.26
C GLU A 46 5.95 14.84 -4.42
N GLY A 47 5.89 16.17 -4.40
CA GLY A 47 6.73 17.03 -3.57
C GLY A 47 6.07 17.44 -2.25
N MET A 48 4.79 17.07 -2.05
CA MET A 48 4.00 17.53 -0.91
C MET A 48 4.42 16.81 0.36
N GLN A 49 4.78 17.55 1.41
CA GLN A 49 5.28 16.98 2.65
C GLN A 49 4.20 16.96 3.74
N ILE A 50 3.46 18.06 3.88
CA ILE A 50 2.47 18.26 4.95
C ILE A 50 1.18 18.81 4.36
N ILE A 51 0.07 18.12 4.64
CA ILE A 51 -1.27 18.58 4.27
C ILE A 51 -1.87 19.35 5.45
N ALA A 52 -1.44 20.61 5.59
CA ALA A 52 -1.77 21.57 6.65
C ALA A 52 -1.60 21.07 8.10
N ASP A 53 -1.75 21.99 9.05
CA ASP A 53 -1.79 21.63 10.46
C ASP A 53 -3.26 21.40 10.90
N LEU A 54 -4.22 22.14 10.31
CA LEU A 54 -5.66 22.05 10.61
C LEU A 54 -6.57 22.18 9.35
N TYR A 55 -7.58 21.30 9.27
CA TYR A 55 -8.82 21.47 8.48
C TYR A 55 -8.70 21.73 6.96
N ALA A 56 -7.57 21.43 6.31
CA ALA A 56 -7.32 21.85 4.93
C ALA A 56 -8.47 21.58 3.93
N PHE A 57 -9.16 20.46 4.06
CA PHE A 57 -10.28 20.02 3.20
C PHE A 57 -11.54 19.67 4.01
N ARG A 58 -11.70 20.26 5.20
CA ARG A 58 -12.87 20.00 6.06
C ARG A 58 -14.15 20.43 5.34
N PHE A 59 -15.22 19.64 5.44
CA PHE A 59 -16.52 19.89 4.79
C PHE A 59 -16.51 19.89 3.25
N CYS A 60 -15.51 19.31 2.59
CA CYS A 60 -15.54 19.06 1.15
C CYS A 60 -16.46 17.87 0.83
N SER A 61 -17.77 18.10 0.89
CA SER A 61 -18.79 17.03 0.86
C SER A 61 -18.89 16.30 -0.48
N ALA A 62 -18.50 16.88 -1.61
CA ALA A 62 -18.48 16.19 -2.91
C ALA A 62 -17.26 15.29 -3.15
N LEU A 63 -16.24 15.34 -2.28
CA LEU A 63 -15.01 14.57 -2.45
C LEU A 63 -15.29 13.09 -2.16
N ARG A 64 -15.03 12.22 -3.14
CA ARG A 64 -15.34 10.77 -3.04
C ARG A 64 -14.13 9.90 -2.76
N SER A 65 -13.00 10.23 -3.36
CA SER A 65 -11.75 9.53 -3.16
C SER A 65 -10.60 10.52 -3.04
N VAL A 66 -9.58 10.13 -2.30
CA VAL A 66 -8.35 10.91 -2.16
C VAL A 66 -7.13 10.01 -2.22
N THR A 67 -6.14 10.40 -3.02
CA THR A 67 -4.86 9.71 -3.13
C THR A 67 -3.77 10.58 -2.52
N ILE A 68 -3.23 10.15 -1.39
CA ILE A 68 -2.17 10.83 -0.65
C ILE A 68 -0.82 10.34 -1.18
N PRO A 69 0.05 11.23 -1.71
CA PRO A 69 1.30 10.83 -2.34
C PRO A 69 2.31 10.33 -1.31
N SER A 70 3.34 9.63 -1.81
CA SER A 70 4.32 8.94 -0.98
C SER A 70 5.16 9.89 -0.11
N SER A 71 5.31 11.13 -0.57
CA SER A 71 6.04 12.22 0.08
C SER A 71 5.36 12.77 1.33
N VAL A 72 4.04 12.59 1.47
CA VAL A 72 3.29 13.17 2.60
C VAL A 72 3.63 12.41 3.87
N THR A 73 4.20 13.12 4.83
CA THR A 73 4.60 12.51 6.09
C THR A 73 3.50 12.54 7.15
N THR A 74 2.66 13.57 7.11
CA THR A 74 1.68 13.89 8.14
C THR A 74 0.48 14.59 7.51
N LEU A 75 -0.72 14.17 7.92
CA LEU A 75 -1.97 14.86 7.68
C LEU A 75 -2.28 15.71 8.92
N GLY A 76 -2.66 16.96 8.71
CA GLY A 76 -3.11 17.84 9.79
C GLY A 76 -4.36 17.31 10.50
N HIS A 77 -4.63 17.88 11.66
CA HIS A 77 -5.81 17.55 12.45
C HIS A 77 -7.08 17.78 11.63
N GLN A 78 -7.95 16.75 11.56
CA GLN A 78 -9.23 16.82 10.85
C GLN A 78 -9.13 17.33 9.41
N THR A 79 -8.02 17.05 8.73
CA THR A 79 -7.74 17.55 7.36
C THR A 79 -8.92 17.31 6.40
N PHE A 80 -9.56 16.15 6.47
CA PHE A 80 -10.71 15.76 5.64
C PHE A 80 -11.98 15.54 6.49
N ALA A 81 -12.09 16.18 7.66
CA ALA A 81 -13.24 15.92 8.52
C ALA A 81 -14.56 16.35 7.87
N ASN A 82 -15.60 15.56 8.11
CA ASN A 82 -16.95 15.76 7.57
C ASN A 82 -17.01 15.83 6.02
N CYS A 83 -16.07 15.17 5.33
CA CYS A 83 -16.23 14.87 3.92
C CYS A 83 -17.20 13.68 3.78
N THR A 84 -18.49 13.97 3.78
CA THR A 84 -19.56 12.97 3.94
C THR A 84 -19.68 11.97 2.80
N ASN A 85 -19.11 12.24 1.62
CA ASN A 85 -19.05 11.28 0.51
C ASN A 85 -17.68 10.61 0.34
N LEU A 86 -16.69 10.91 1.20
CA LEU A 86 -15.34 10.36 1.08
C LEU A 86 -15.32 8.90 1.55
N SER A 87 -15.43 7.99 0.58
CA SER A 87 -15.50 6.54 0.82
C SER A 87 -14.19 5.81 0.54
N GLU A 88 -13.23 6.46 -0.12
CA GLU A 88 -11.94 5.86 -0.47
C GLU A 88 -10.76 6.77 -0.12
N VAL A 89 -9.79 6.23 0.62
CA VAL A 89 -8.49 6.87 0.88
C VAL A 89 -7.38 5.91 0.47
N ILE A 90 -6.50 6.38 -0.41
CA ILE A 90 -5.33 5.64 -0.89
C ILE A 90 -4.07 6.35 -0.40
N LEU A 91 -3.20 5.65 0.31
CA LEU A 91 -1.90 6.14 0.78
C LEU A 91 -0.78 5.52 -0.06
N LEU A 92 -0.06 6.33 -0.82
CA LEU A 92 1.08 5.86 -1.65
C LEU A 92 2.39 5.71 -0.85
N GLY A 93 2.38 6.04 0.44
CA GLY A 93 3.53 5.94 1.36
C GLY A 93 3.85 4.51 1.84
N GLY A 94 3.56 3.49 1.02
CA GLY A 94 3.65 2.07 1.39
C GLY A 94 4.96 1.64 2.02
N GLY A 95 6.10 2.06 1.46
CA GLY A 95 7.42 1.71 2.00
C GLY A 95 7.66 2.19 3.43
N ARG A 96 6.96 3.26 3.84
CA ARG A 96 7.04 3.75 5.22
C ARG A 96 5.96 3.16 6.11
N LEU A 97 4.76 2.94 5.58
CA LEU A 97 3.58 2.52 6.34
C LEU A 97 3.50 1.01 6.58
N LEU A 98 4.15 0.22 5.73
CA LEU A 98 4.24 -1.23 5.88
C LEU A 98 5.57 -1.59 6.57
N ASN A 99 5.60 -2.71 7.29
CA ASN A 99 6.80 -3.20 7.95
C ASN A 99 7.75 -3.82 6.92
N GLU A 100 8.91 -3.20 6.67
CA GLU A 100 9.92 -3.67 5.71
C GLU A 100 10.34 -5.13 5.96
N LYS A 101 10.50 -5.53 7.22
CA LYS A 101 10.85 -6.91 7.60
C LYS A 101 9.86 -7.96 7.08
N PHE A 102 8.58 -7.59 6.92
CA PHE A 102 7.58 -8.49 6.34
C PHE A 102 7.82 -8.68 4.83
N LEU A 103 8.16 -7.61 4.11
CA LEU A 103 8.50 -7.67 2.69
C LEU A 103 9.83 -8.40 2.43
N ASP A 104 10.72 -8.47 3.42
CA ASP A 104 12.01 -9.15 3.26
C ASP A 104 12.02 -10.61 3.74
N ARG A 105 11.23 -10.96 4.76
CA ARG A 105 11.33 -12.26 5.47
C ARG A 105 10.04 -13.10 5.49
N GLY A 106 8.99 -12.67 4.80
CA GLY A 106 7.70 -13.36 4.82
C GLY A 106 7.03 -13.39 6.21
N LEU A 107 6.03 -14.27 6.38
CA LEU A 107 5.09 -14.36 7.52
C LEU A 107 5.71 -14.70 8.90
N PHE A 108 7.03 -14.64 9.08
CA PHE A 108 7.73 -15.28 10.20
C PHE A 108 7.95 -14.42 11.45
N SER A 109 7.21 -13.34 11.61
CA SER A 109 7.12 -12.68 12.90
C SER A 109 5.67 -12.33 13.15
N GLY A 110 5.14 -12.62 14.35
CA GLY A 110 3.79 -12.22 14.78
C GLY A 110 3.57 -10.70 14.85
N GLN A 111 4.27 -9.92 14.05
CA GLN A 111 4.04 -8.52 13.74
C GLN A 111 3.23 -8.44 12.44
N GLY A 112 2.13 -7.69 12.45
CA GLY A 112 1.31 -7.44 11.27
C GLY A 112 2.08 -6.74 10.14
N VAL A 113 1.49 -6.68 8.94
CA VAL A 113 2.04 -5.97 7.76
C VAL A 113 2.10 -4.46 8.01
N LEU A 114 1.13 -3.92 8.73
CA LEU A 114 0.93 -2.50 8.95
C LEU A 114 1.76 -2.00 10.12
N ASN A 115 2.49 -0.92 9.88
CA ASN A 115 3.15 -0.18 10.94
C ASN A 115 2.15 0.78 11.61
N HIS A 116 1.39 0.28 12.59
CA HIS A 116 0.39 1.08 13.31
C HIS A 116 0.96 2.38 13.86
N ARG A 117 2.19 2.37 14.39
CA ARG A 117 2.83 3.59 14.92
C ARG A 117 2.98 4.67 13.85
N ARG A 118 3.50 4.31 12.67
CA ARG A 118 3.71 5.25 11.56
C ARG A 118 2.40 5.68 10.92
N LEU A 119 1.45 4.76 10.74
CA LEU A 119 0.12 5.09 10.22
C LEU A 119 -0.60 6.05 11.16
N ASN A 120 -0.68 5.71 12.45
CA ASN A 120 -1.33 6.54 13.47
C ASN A 120 -0.68 7.92 13.57
N ALA A 121 0.65 7.99 13.46
CA ALA A 121 1.36 9.26 13.42
C ALA A 121 1.04 10.11 12.17
N MET A 122 0.78 9.46 11.02
CA MET A 122 0.41 10.14 9.78
C MET A 122 -1.02 10.68 9.83
N VAL A 123 -1.99 9.88 10.30
CA VAL A 123 -3.43 10.20 10.24
C VAL A 123 -3.98 10.87 11.51
N GLY A 124 -3.11 11.20 12.48
CA GLY A 124 -3.48 11.94 13.69
C GLY A 124 -4.05 11.08 14.84
N LEU A 125 -3.72 9.79 14.91
CA LEU A 125 -4.13 8.86 15.99
C LEU A 125 -3.01 8.68 17.04
N LYS A 126 -2.27 9.74 17.38
CA LYS A 126 -1.02 9.64 18.14
C LYS A 126 -1.21 9.23 19.60
N ASN A 127 -2.37 9.49 20.20
CA ASN A 127 -2.76 9.02 21.55
C ASN A 127 -4.25 8.73 21.56
N SER A 128 -4.66 7.67 22.26
CA SER A 128 -5.98 7.01 22.25
C SER A 128 -7.20 7.86 22.58
N ASP A 129 -7.04 9.13 22.97
CA ASP A 129 -8.07 9.79 23.77
C ASP A 129 -8.96 10.76 22.98
N LYS A 130 -8.66 11.03 21.70
CA LYS A 130 -9.42 12.03 20.93
C LYS A 130 -9.69 11.59 19.50
N ALA A 131 -10.84 10.97 19.28
CA ALA A 131 -11.40 10.69 17.95
C ALA A 131 -11.42 11.93 17.04
N HIS A 132 -11.58 13.10 17.67
CA HIS A 132 -11.61 14.39 17.01
C HIS A 132 -10.27 14.80 16.39
N GLU A 133 -9.15 14.12 16.63
CA GLU A 133 -7.88 14.44 15.97
C GLU A 133 -7.67 13.67 14.66
N PHE A 134 -8.48 12.63 14.41
CA PHE A 134 -8.39 11.82 13.22
C PHE A 134 -8.65 12.64 11.96
N ALA A 135 -7.74 12.53 10.98
CA ALA A 135 -7.80 13.30 9.74
C ALA A 135 -9.12 13.10 8.96
N PHE A 136 -9.78 11.95 9.11
CA PHE A 136 -11.00 11.59 8.37
C PHE A 136 -12.24 11.43 9.29
N CYS A 137 -12.28 12.13 10.42
CA CYS A 137 -13.42 12.09 11.33
C CYS A 137 -14.72 12.53 10.61
N GLY A 138 -15.79 11.73 10.70
CA GLY A 138 -17.07 12.02 10.04
C GLY A 138 -17.14 11.61 8.55
N CYS A 139 -16.14 10.89 8.04
CA CYS A 139 -16.17 10.30 6.71
C CYS A 139 -16.72 8.86 6.75
N PRO A 140 -17.46 8.39 5.72
CA PRO A 140 -18.00 7.04 5.64
C PRO A 140 -16.92 6.01 5.21
N LEU A 141 -15.72 6.06 5.79
CA LEU A 141 -14.63 5.16 5.44
C LEU A 141 -14.76 3.81 6.15
N THR A 142 -14.68 2.73 5.38
CA THR A 142 -14.67 1.35 5.90
C THR A 142 -13.26 0.77 5.96
N ALA A 143 -12.34 1.26 5.14
CA ALA A 143 -10.95 0.81 5.09
C ALA A 143 -10.02 1.92 4.58
N ILE A 144 -8.75 1.84 4.99
CA ILE A 144 -7.65 2.62 4.41
C ILE A 144 -6.90 1.71 3.44
N LYS A 145 -6.68 2.19 2.22
CA LYS A 145 -5.89 1.49 1.20
C LYS A 145 -4.47 2.01 1.23
N VAL A 146 -3.48 1.11 1.25
CA VAL A 146 -2.05 1.48 1.24
C VAL A 146 -1.40 0.79 0.06
N SER A 147 -0.64 1.53 -0.74
CA SER A 147 0.14 0.95 -1.84
C SER A 147 1.17 -0.02 -1.31
N VAL A 148 1.41 -1.13 -2.02
CA VAL A 148 2.50 -2.05 -1.67
C VAL A 148 3.69 -1.80 -2.61
N PRO A 149 4.81 -1.26 -2.11
CA PRO A 149 5.93 -0.88 -2.94
C PRO A 149 6.61 -2.11 -3.57
N GLY A 150 7.21 -1.94 -4.74
CA GLY A 150 8.01 -2.96 -5.43
C GLY A 150 7.21 -4.10 -6.09
N LEU A 151 6.01 -4.41 -5.60
CA LEU A 151 5.15 -5.45 -6.19
C LEU A 151 4.68 -5.09 -7.60
N SER A 152 4.20 -3.86 -7.80
CA SER A 152 3.79 -3.38 -9.12
C SER A 152 4.95 -3.31 -10.11
N ASP A 153 6.15 -2.94 -9.65
CA ASP A 153 7.36 -2.92 -10.49
C ASP A 153 7.77 -4.34 -10.91
N ARG A 154 7.67 -5.31 -9.99
CA ARG A 154 7.91 -6.73 -10.30
C ARG A 154 6.91 -7.24 -11.34
N MET A 155 5.63 -6.93 -11.17
CA MET A 155 4.61 -7.27 -12.17
C MET A 155 4.87 -6.61 -13.53
N ALA A 156 5.33 -5.37 -13.55
CA ALA A 156 5.65 -4.65 -14.79
C ALA A 156 6.85 -5.26 -15.53
N ARG A 157 7.77 -5.94 -14.83
CA ARG A 157 8.89 -6.67 -15.44
C ARG A 157 8.51 -8.02 -16.03
N LEU A 158 7.39 -8.61 -15.61
CA LEU A 158 6.94 -9.91 -16.11
C LEU A 158 6.42 -9.82 -17.56
N PRO A 159 6.53 -10.91 -18.34
CA PRO A 159 5.93 -11.00 -19.67
C PRO A 159 4.42 -10.73 -19.65
N GLN A 160 3.91 -10.08 -20.70
CA GLN A 160 2.49 -9.70 -20.78
C GLN A 160 1.53 -10.88 -20.63
N GLU A 161 1.94 -12.07 -21.06
CA GLU A 161 1.15 -13.30 -20.99
C GLU A 161 0.86 -13.78 -19.56
N CYS A 162 1.76 -13.48 -18.61
CA CYS A 162 1.61 -13.90 -17.21
C CYS A 162 0.75 -12.93 -16.38
N ARG A 163 0.68 -11.66 -16.79
CA ARG A 163 0.02 -10.59 -16.01
C ARG A 163 -1.46 -10.86 -15.75
N PRO A 164 -2.29 -11.29 -16.73
CA PRO A 164 -3.72 -11.52 -16.50
C PRO A 164 -3.99 -12.59 -15.43
N SER A 165 -3.14 -13.61 -15.34
CA SER A 165 -3.27 -14.66 -14.31
C SER A 165 -2.99 -14.13 -12.91
N ILE A 166 -1.95 -13.30 -12.77
CA ILE A 166 -1.57 -12.68 -11.50
C ILE A 166 -2.62 -11.65 -11.08
N GLU A 167 -3.06 -10.79 -12.00
CA GLU A 167 -4.12 -9.82 -11.75
C GLU A 167 -5.45 -10.49 -11.38
N GLY A 168 -5.80 -11.60 -12.05
CA GLY A 168 -6.96 -12.42 -11.71
C GLY A 168 -6.89 -12.90 -10.26
N ARG A 169 -5.73 -13.44 -9.85
CA ARG A 169 -5.51 -13.84 -8.46
C ARG A 169 -5.58 -12.68 -7.47
N ILE A 170 -5.00 -11.52 -7.78
CA ILE A 170 -5.09 -10.34 -6.91
C ILE A 170 -6.55 -9.94 -6.67
N ARG A 171 -7.41 -10.03 -7.70
CA ARG A 171 -8.84 -9.70 -7.59
C ARG A 171 -9.65 -10.73 -6.78
N GLU A 172 -9.18 -11.96 -6.67
CA GLU A 172 -9.83 -13.04 -5.92
C GLU A 172 -9.42 -13.08 -4.45
N VAL A 173 -8.20 -12.61 -4.16
CA VAL A 173 -7.61 -12.65 -2.83
C VAL A 173 -8.20 -11.53 -1.96
N SER A 174 -8.56 -11.87 -0.72
CA SER A 174 -9.15 -10.90 0.20
C SER A 174 -8.14 -9.82 0.59
N ARG A 175 -8.65 -8.60 0.85
CA ARG A 175 -7.87 -7.45 1.36
C ARG A 175 -6.81 -6.90 0.40
N LEU A 176 -6.80 -7.34 -0.86
CA LEU A 176 -5.99 -6.75 -1.92
C LEU A 176 -6.89 -6.20 -3.01
N GLU A 177 -6.46 -5.10 -3.60
CA GLU A 177 -7.11 -4.51 -4.75
C GLU A 177 -6.07 -4.08 -5.77
N LEU A 178 -6.42 -4.19 -7.05
CA LEU A 178 -5.62 -3.69 -8.14
C LEU A 178 -6.24 -2.37 -8.62
N ALA A 179 -5.53 -1.26 -8.39
CA ALA A 179 -5.94 0.04 -8.89
C ALA A 179 -5.84 0.09 -10.42
N GLN A 180 -6.58 1.02 -11.04
CA GLN A 180 -6.63 1.18 -12.50
C GLN A 180 -5.25 1.46 -13.13
N ASN A 181 -4.33 2.05 -12.37
CA ASN A 181 -2.95 2.33 -12.79
C ASN A 181 -1.98 1.14 -12.58
N GLY A 182 -2.48 -0.04 -12.16
CA GLY A 182 -1.66 -1.22 -11.89
C GLY A 182 -1.01 -1.23 -10.50
N THR A 183 -1.31 -0.25 -9.63
CA THR A 183 -0.83 -0.25 -8.24
C THR A 183 -1.58 -1.31 -7.43
N ILE A 184 -0.85 -2.18 -6.75
CA ILE A 184 -1.44 -3.12 -5.79
C ILE A 184 -1.66 -2.38 -4.47
N LEU A 185 -2.90 -2.42 -3.99
CA LEU A 185 -3.33 -1.79 -2.74
C LEU A 185 -3.67 -2.88 -1.71
N ALA A 186 -3.14 -2.72 -0.51
CA ALA A 186 -3.57 -3.48 0.66
C ALA A 186 -4.66 -2.71 1.42
N CYS A 187 -5.77 -3.35 1.70
CA CYS A 187 -6.95 -2.77 2.34
C CYS A 187 -6.98 -3.11 3.83
N PHE A 188 -6.90 -2.08 4.68
CA PHE A 188 -6.91 -2.20 6.13
C PHE A 188 -8.23 -1.67 6.69
N PRO A 189 -9.11 -2.53 7.25
CA PRO A 189 -10.39 -2.11 7.79
C PRO A 189 -10.26 -1.10 8.92
N ILE A 190 -11.17 -0.13 8.97
CA ILE A 190 -11.30 0.81 10.08
C ILE A 190 -12.40 0.30 11.00
N VAL A 191 -12.08 0.13 12.27
CA VAL A 191 -13.04 -0.24 13.31
C VAL A 191 -13.19 0.91 14.29
N ILE A 192 -14.44 1.29 14.53
CA ILE A 192 -14.81 2.29 15.53
C ILE A 192 -15.30 1.52 16.75
N ARG A 193 -14.60 1.64 17.87
CA ARG A 193 -15.04 1.05 19.15
C ARG A 193 -15.76 2.12 19.95
N ALA A 194 -16.93 1.77 20.47
CA ALA A 194 -17.64 2.58 21.44
C ALA A 194 -16.76 2.76 22.70
N PRO A 195 -16.89 3.89 23.40
CA PRO A 195 -16.18 4.08 24.65
C PRO A 195 -16.59 3.04 25.69
N GLU A 196 -15.63 2.63 26.51
CA GLU A 196 -15.89 1.73 27.65
C GLU A 196 -16.56 2.48 28.82
N ASP A 197 -16.38 3.80 28.89
CA ASP A 197 -16.95 4.69 29.91
C ASP A 197 -18.05 5.62 29.33
N GLU A 198 -19.05 5.98 30.12
CA GLU A 198 -20.16 6.88 29.72
C GLU A 198 -19.72 8.27 29.23
N PHE A 199 -18.50 8.69 29.58
CA PHE A 199 -17.89 9.97 29.17
C PHE A 199 -16.80 9.81 28.11
N GLY A 200 -16.51 8.59 27.66
CA GLY A 200 -15.45 8.32 26.71
C GLY A 200 -15.83 8.72 25.28
N GLN A 201 -14.82 8.89 24.43
CA GLN A 201 -15.01 9.08 22.99
C GLN A 201 -14.83 7.76 22.25
N ASN A 202 -15.49 7.62 21.11
CA ASN A 202 -15.26 6.47 20.22
C ASN A 202 -13.78 6.40 19.83
N THR A 203 -13.15 5.24 19.96
CA THR A 203 -11.77 5.06 19.49
C THR A 203 -11.77 4.51 18.08
N ILE A 204 -10.92 5.09 17.21
CA ILE A 204 -10.77 4.65 15.83
C ILE A 204 -9.49 3.81 15.74
N HIS A 205 -9.62 2.57 15.30
CA HIS A 205 -8.50 1.66 15.11
C HIS A 205 -8.49 1.12 13.69
N VAL A 206 -7.34 1.23 13.02
CA VAL A 206 -7.12 0.58 11.72
C VAL A 206 -6.63 -0.84 11.98
N GLN A 207 -7.43 -1.85 11.67
CA GLN A 207 -7.10 -3.24 11.92
C GLN A 207 -6.11 -3.79 10.88
N ASP A 208 -5.10 -4.47 11.42
CA ASP A 208 -4.21 -5.38 10.69
C ASP A 208 -4.12 -6.72 11.43
N THR A 209 -5.23 -7.10 12.07
CA THR A 209 -5.33 -8.32 12.86
C THR A 209 -5.75 -9.48 11.97
N ASP A 210 -5.17 -10.65 12.25
CA ASP A 210 -5.43 -12.00 11.68
C ASP A 210 -4.51 -12.45 10.55
N ASN A 211 -3.42 -11.75 10.25
CA ASN A 211 -2.45 -12.11 9.21
C ASN A 211 -3.06 -12.30 7.80
N GLN A 212 -4.36 -12.04 7.58
CA GLN A 212 -5.02 -12.26 6.29
C GLN A 212 -4.42 -11.37 5.20
N THR A 213 -4.21 -10.07 5.47
CA THR A 213 -3.53 -9.18 4.53
C THR A 213 -2.12 -9.67 4.23
N ALA A 214 -1.43 -10.16 5.27
CA ALA A 214 -0.08 -10.71 5.17
C ALA A 214 -0.05 -11.97 4.31
N GLU A 215 -1.00 -12.88 4.52
CA GLU A 215 -1.15 -14.12 3.77
C GLU A 215 -1.50 -13.85 2.31
N SER A 216 -2.45 -12.94 2.07
CA SER A 216 -2.83 -12.45 0.75
C SER A 216 -1.64 -11.90 -0.02
N LEU A 217 -0.86 -11.01 0.62
CA LEU A 217 0.36 -10.46 0.03
C LEU A 217 1.39 -11.55 -0.24
N HIS A 218 1.55 -12.49 0.69
CA HIS A 218 2.49 -13.59 0.54
C HIS A 218 2.10 -14.53 -0.62
N GLN A 219 0.82 -14.81 -0.81
CA GLN A 219 0.31 -15.59 -1.94
C GLN A 219 0.63 -14.91 -3.28
N VAL A 220 0.36 -13.61 -3.40
CA VAL A 220 0.65 -12.83 -4.60
C VAL A 220 2.16 -12.73 -4.83
N LEU A 221 2.94 -12.47 -3.78
CA LEU A 221 4.41 -12.46 -3.84
C LEU A 221 4.93 -13.81 -4.34
N ARG A 222 4.50 -14.94 -3.77
CA ARG A 222 4.92 -16.28 -4.22
C ARG A 222 4.58 -16.52 -5.68
N LEU A 223 3.41 -16.09 -6.14
CA LEU A 223 2.99 -16.24 -7.53
C LEU A 223 3.86 -15.42 -8.49
N ILE A 224 4.06 -14.13 -8.20
CA ILE A 224 4.95 -13.26 -8.98
C ILE A 224 6.35 -13.85 -9.02
N SER A 225 6.86 -14.27 -7.87
CA SER A 225 8.20 -14.81 -7.76
C SER A 225 8.31 -16.12 -8.57
N PHE A 226 7.31 -17.00 -8.53
CA PHE A 226 7.27 -18.22 -9.37
C PHE A 226 7.38 -17.89 -10.86
N HIS A 227 6.69 -16.87 -11.35
CA HIS A 227 6.80 -16.43 -12.73
C HIS A 227 8.18 -15.81 -13.02
N GLU A 228 8.76 -15.03 -12.11
CA GLU A 228 10.14 -14.51 -12.26
C GLU A 228 11.17 -15.64 -12.35
N LEU A 229 11.03 -16.72 -11.57
CA LEU A 229 11.89 -17.90 -11.67
C LEU A 229 11.74 -18.61 -13.00
N LYS A 230 10.50 -18.85 -13.44
CA LYS A 230 10.23 -19.55 -14.70
C LYS A 230 10.89 -18.85 -15.89
N GLU A 231 10.89 -17.53 -15.88
CA GLU A 231 11.49 -16.69 -16.91
C GLU A 231 12.99 -16.40 -16.66
N SER A 232 13.56 -16.86 -15.54
CA SER A 232 14.97 -16.66 -15.25
C SER A 232 15.83 -17.46 -16.24
N SER A 233 16.76 -16.76 -16.89
CA SER A 233 17.77 -17.35 -17.77
C SER A 233 18.55 -18.47 -17.06
N ILE A 234 18.65 -18.46 -15.73
CA ILE A 234 19.35 -19.49 -14.96
C ILE A 234 18.61 -20.84 -15.01
N LEU A 235 17.28 -20.88 -14.95
CA LEU A 235 16.55 -22.14 -15.10
C LEU A 235 16.61 -22.67 -16.53
N ILE A 236 16.60 -21.76 -17.51
CA ILE A 236 16.77 -22.11 -18.93
C ILE A 236 18.19 -22.63 -19.18
N GLU A 237 19.22 -21.93 -18.70
CA GLU A 237 20.63 -22.34 -18.79
C GLU A 237 20.90 -23.64 -18.04
N LEU A 238 20.34 -23.84 -16.83
CA LEU A 238 20.43 -25.12 -16.12
C LEU A 238 19.74 -26.26 -16.89
N ALA A 239 18.59 -26.00 -17.51
CA ALA A 239 17.92 -26.98 -18.36
C ALA A 239 18.72 -27.31 -19.63
N VAL A 240 19.36 -26.30 -20.24
CA VAL A 240 20.24 -26.44 -21.42
C VAL A 240 21.55 -27.14 -21.07
N TRP A 241 22.18 -26.80 -19.95
CA TRP A 241 23.38 -27.49 -19.44
C TRP A 241 23.09 -28.96 -19.15
N LYS A 242 21.95 -29.24 -18.52
CA LYS A 242 21.49 -30.61 -18.30
C LYS A 242 21.25 -31.35 -19.62
N SER A 243 20.71 -30.69 -20.64
CA SER A 243 20.53 -31.34 -21.95
C SER A 243 21.86 -31.69 -22.64
N ARG A 244 22.92 -30.91 -22.41
CA ARG A 244 24.26 -31.16 -22.97
C ARG A 244 25.05 -32.24 -22.20
N LEU A 245 24.77 -32.44 -20.90
CA LEU A 245 25.43 -33.47 -20.09
C LEU A 245 24.86 -34.88 -20.31
N PHE A 246 23.61 -34.98 -20.77
CA PHE A 246 22.88 -36.24 -20.90
C PHE A 246 22.41 -36.48 -22.34
N GLU A 247 23.32 -36.41 -23.32
CA GLU A 247 23.00 -36.71 -24.71
C GLU A 247 22.60 -38.19 -24.93
N ASP A 248 23.00 -39.12 -24.05
CA ASP A 248 22.86 -40.57 -24.26
C ASP A 248 21.82 -41.30 -23.37
N GLN A 249 21.03 -40.61 -22.55
CA GLN A 249 20.08 -41.28 -21.65
C GLN A 249 18.66 -40.75 -21.76
N ALA A 250 17.69 -41.67 -21.84
CA ALA A 250 16.28 -41.35 -22.01
C ALA A 250 15.82 -40.32 -20.95
N ARG A 251 15.17 -39.25 -21.42
CA ARG A 251 14.73 -38.07 -20.64
C ARG A 251 13.94 -38.37 -19.35
N ALA A 252 13.52 -39.61 -19.11
CA ALA A 252 12.73 -40.02 -17.96
C ALA A 252 13.52 -40.09 -16.63
N ASP A 253 14.83 -40.36 -16.65
CA ASP A 253 15.60 -40.64 -15.41
C ASP A 253 16.41 -39.46 -14.86
N CYS A 254 16.43 -38.33 -15.57
CA CYS A 254 17.23 -37.18 -15.16
C CYS A 254 16.46 -36.28 -14.17
N ARG A 255 16.15 -36.73 -12.95
CA ARG A 255 15.68 -35.85 -11.85
C ARG A 255 16.75 -35.68 -10.77
N THR A 256 17.89 -35.09 -11.13
CA THR A 256 18.88 -34.61 -10.15
C THR A 256 18.46 -33.27 -9.57
N SER A 257 18.45 -33.20 -8.24
CA SER A 257 18.20 -32.00 -7.44
C SER A 257 19.26 -30.93 -7.74
N VAL A 258 18.84 -29.68 -7.94
CA VAL A 258 19.78 -28.54 -8.03
C VAL A 258 20.56 -28.45 -6.70
N PRO A 259 21.90 -28.36 -6.71
CA PRO A 259 22.70 -28.27 -5.50
C PRO A 259 22.29 -27.08 -4.62
N GLY A 260 22.37 -27.24 -3.30
CA GLY A 260 21.97 -26.22 -2.31
C GLY A 260 22.54 -24.82 -2.58
N PRO A 261 23.85 -24.64 -2.81
CA PRO A 261 24.43 -23.33 -3.08
C PRO A 261 23.89 -22.65 -4.35
N ALA A 262 23.63 -23.43 -5.40
CA ALA A 262 23.03 -22.92 -6.63
C ALA A 262 21.56 -22.54 -6.44
N LYS A 263 20.81 -23.30 -5.63
CA LYS A 263 19.45 -22.91 -5.20
C LYS A 263 19.49 -21.59 -4.45
N SER A 264 20.39 -21.41 -3.49
CA SER A 264 20.54 -20.16 -2.72
C SER A 264 20.86 -18.96 -3.62
N LEU A 265 21.77 -19.11 -4.59
CA LEU A 265 22.12 -18.04 -5.54
C LEU A 265 20.98 -17.69 -6.50
N ILE A 266 20.21 -18.68 -6.97
CA ILE A 266 19.00 -18.45 -7.79
C ILE A 266 17.94 -17.73 -6.97
N MET A 267 17.79 -18.12 -5.71
CA MET A 267 16.87 -17.49 -4.79
C MET A 267 17.28 -16.04 -4.51
N GLU A 268 18.55 -15.77 -4.26
CA GLU A 268 19.06 -14.41 -4.10
C GLU A 268 18.89 -13.57 -5.37
N TYR A 269 19.27 -14.11 -6.54
CA TYR A 269 19.15 -13.43 -7.83
C TYR A 269 17.71 -13.01 -8.16
N CYS A 270 16.72 -13.84 -7.83
CA CYS A 270 15.32 -13.53 -8.07
C CYS A 270 14.62 -12.87 -6.86
N GLY A 271 15.36 -12.42 -5.83
CA GLY A 271 14.82 -11.68 -4.68
C GLY A 271 14.03 -12.53 -3.68
N PHE A 272 14.31 -13.83 -3.60
CA PHE A 272 13.66 -14.82 -2.71
C PHE A 272 14.38 -15.06 -1.39
N THR A 273 15.53 -14.42 -1.12
CA THR A 273 16.23 -14.56 0.16
C THR A 273 15.28 -14.18 1.31
N GLY A 274 14.84 -15.17 2.09
CA GLY A 274 13.90 -14.98 3.20
C GLY A 274 12.43 -15.32 2.89
N PHE A 275 12.05 -15.59 1.64
CA PHE A 275 10.67 -15.94 1.25
C PHE A 275 10.38 -17.44 1.20
N LEU A 276 11.40 -18.24 0.90
CA LEU A 276 11.32 -19.67 0.77
C LEU A 276 12.55 -20.24 1.49
N GLU A 277 12.33 -21.01 2.54
CA GLU A 277 13.42 -21.76 3.18
C GLU A 277 13.58 -23.12 2.49
N PRO A 278 14.80 -23.69 2.47
CA PRO A 278 14.97 -25.08 2.06
C PRO A 278 14.08 -25.97 2.93
N ALA A 279 13.23 -26.80 2.32
CA ALA A 279 12.65 -27.91 3.06
C ALA A 279 13.82 -28.76 3.56
N ILE A 280 14.00 -28.84 4.88
CA ILE A 280 14.92 -29.80 5.48
C ILE A 280 14.29 -31.17 5.25
N GLU A 281 14.56 -31.76 4.09
CA GLU A 281 14.30 -33.19 3.88
C GLU A 281 15.21 -33.95 4.84
N GLY A 282 14.58 -34.67 5.78
CA GLY A 282 15.23 -35.72 6.56
C GLY A 282 15.40 -36.99 5.73
#